data_AF-A0A849QFH3-F1
#
_entry.id   AF-A0A849QFH3-F1
#
_cell.length_a   1.000
_cell.length_b   1.000
_cell.length_c   1.000
_cell.angle_alpha   90.00
_cell.angle_beta   90.00
_cell.angle_gamma   90.00
#
_symmetry.space_group_name_H-M   'P 1'
#
loop_
_entity.id
_entity.type
_entity.pdbx_description
1 polymer ?
#
loop_
_entity_poly.entity_id
_entity_poly.type
_entity_poly.pdbx_seq_one_letter_code
_entity_poly.pdbx_strand_id
1 'polypeptide(L)'
;MWIVNINKTKIKIGMTWLACALILALTAAPAAAVYDFDGIPLDNVKHKTINGGVYVDGGHGLEYTPYTQAFTVPSGTIKYAKLYVGVWGGNNKSTGTIDTTFNGVNLGSKSLLGENDINTDVYASGFGTYWVSYDVTDDATSGSNTAIATTGGDIDGRMYGIVLVAVYEDASQPLIEYWINEGNENPNDKTPKDTATTSFDGTIDTANVGSATLWTSYIASKVGDADTISMNGNLIATDAANQGAGTYFDVDEWDVTSI
;
A
#
# COMPACT_ATOMS: atom_id res chain seq x y z
N MET A 1 -57.63 9.18 39.60
CA MET A 1 -58.18 9.04 38.24
C MET A 1 -58.57 10.41 37.74
N TRP A 2 -57.70 11.06 36.97
CA TRP A 2 -58.04 12.29 36.26
C TRP A 2 -57.31 12.30 34.91
N ILE A 3 -58.11 12.34 33.86
CA ILE A 3 -57.75 12.52 32.46
C ILE A 3 -57.32 13.98 32.27
N VAL A 4 -56.23 14.23 31.54
CA VAL A 4 -55.92 15.57 31.03
C VAL A 4 -55.72 15.52 29.53
N ASN A 5 -56.40 16.48 28.90
CA ASN A 5 -56.79 16.60 27.52
C ASN A 5 -55.68 17.24 26.66
N ILE A 6 -55.50 16.76 25.43
CA ILE A 6 -54.52 17.26 24.47
C ILE A 6 -55.07 18.53 23.81
N ASN A 7 -54.36 19.65 23.94
CA ASN A 7 -54.61 20.82 23.11
C ASN A 7 -53.71 20.78 21.86
N LYS A 8 -54.33 20.62 20.68
CA LYS A 8 -53.66 20.69 19.38
C LYS A 8 -53.39 22.14 19.01
N THR A 9 -52.17 22.62 19.22
CA THR A 9 -51.71 23.88 18.63
C THR A 9 -51.00 23.58 17.31
N LYS A 10 -51.55 24.10 16.21
CA LYS A 10 -50.99 23.99 14.86
C LYS A 10 -49.59 24.61 14.83
N ILE A 11 -48.56 23.76 14.67
CA ILE A 11 -47.19 24.20 14.42
C ILE A 11 -47.13 24.74 12.99
N LYS A 12 -46.83 26.03 12.84
CA LYS A 12 -46.53 26.64 11.55
C LYS A 12 -45.19 26.11 11.07
N ILE A 13 -45.22 25.25 10.05
CA ILE A 13 -44.05 24.76 9.33
C ILE A 13 -43.51 25.94 8.51
N GLY A 14 -42.56 26.67 9.07
CA GLY A 14 -41.97 27.86 8.45
C GLY A 14 -40.47 27.71 8.32
N MET A 15 -39.99 27.48 7.10
CA MET A 15 -38.77 28.03 6.50
C MET A 15 -37.40 27.91 7.21
N THR A 16 -37.26 27.14 8.29
CA THR A 16 -35.95 26.89 8.94
C THR A 16 -35.33 25.54 8.56
N TRP A 17 -36.06 24.66 7.88
CA TRP A 17 -35.57 23.34 7.44
C TRP A 17 -34.80 23.37 6.11
N LEU A 18 -34.98 24.41 5.29
CA LEU A 18 -34.23 24.51 4.02
C LEU A 18 -32.78 24.94 4.21
N ALA A 19 -32.45 25.69 5.27
CA ALA A 19 -31.09 26.12 5.55
C ALA A 19 -30.21 24.98 6.10
N CYS A 20 -30.77 24.08 6.91
CA CYS A 20 -30.05 22.90 7.41
C CYS A 20 -29.81 21.85 6.31
N ALA A 21 -30.72 21.74 5.33
CA ALA A 21 -30.56 20.83 4.19
C ALA A 21 -29.51 21.33 3.17
N LEU A 22 -29.36 22.66 3.00
CA LEU A 22 -28.32 23.22 2.12
C LEU A 22 -26.92 23.19 2.75
N ILE A 23 -26.78 23.27 4.07
CA ILE A 23 -25.47 23.23 4.74
C ILE A 23 -24.95 21.79 4.86
N LEU A 24 -25.81 20.77 4.90
CA LEU A 24 -25.39 19.36 4.86
C LEU A 24 -24.92 18.87 3.48
N ALA A 25 -25.20 19.62 2.41
CA ALA A 25 -24.83 19.23 1.05
C ALA A 25 -23.42 19.70 0.62
N LEU A 26 -22.70 20.42 1.48
CA LEU A 26 -21.41 21.06 1.17
C LEU A 26 -20.16 20.34 1.73
N THR A 27 -20.30 19.14 2.30
CA THR A 27 -19.15 18.36 2.83
C THR A 27 -18.99 16.96 2.27
N ALA A 28 -19.80 16.56 1.28
CA ALA A 28 -19.42 15.42 0.45
C ALA A 28 -18.44 15.94 -0.60
N ALA A 29 -17.17 16.10 -0.20
CA ALA A 29 -16.11 15.97 -1.19
C ALA A 29 -16.41 14.66 -1.94
N PRO A 30 -16.42 14.62 -3.28
CA PRO A 30 -16.45 13.34 -3.96
C PRO A 30 -15.33 12.51 -3.31
N ALA A 31 -15.64 11.29 -2.86
CA ALA A 31 -14.60 10.33 -2.57
C ALA A 31 -13.79 10.26 -3.87
N ALA A 32 -12.65 10.95 -3.89
CA ALA A 32 -11.81 11.01 -5.06
C ALA A 32 -11.48 9.56 -5.39
N ALA A 33 -11.58 9.21 -6.67
CA ALA A 33 -11.09 7.92 -7.10
C ALA A 33 -9.64 7.78 -6.61
N VAL A 34 -9.31 6.66 -5.97
CA VAL A 34 -7.95 6.32 -5.52
C VAL A 34 -7.18 5.72 -6.71
N TYR A 35 -7.43 6.28 -7.89
CA TYR A 35 -6.73 6.01 -9.13
C TYR A 35 -6.08 7.30 -9.61
N ASP A 36 -4.81 7.21 -9.97
CA ASP A 36 -4.11 8.25 -10.72
C ASP A 36 -3.23 7.57 -11.77
N PHE A 37 -3.34 8.04 -13.03
CA PHE A 37 -2.51 7.50 -14.10
C PHE A 37 -1.01 7.71 -13.82
N ASP A 38 -0.63 8.87 -13.28
CA ASP A 38 0.76 9.21 -12.94
C ASP A 38 1.22 8.61 -11.60
N GLY A 39 0.32 7.86 -10.96
CA GLY A 39 0.58 7.13 -9.73
C GLY A 39 0.16 7.89 -8.49
N ILE A 40 0.11 7.14 -7.39
CA ILE A 40 -0.29 7.64 -6.08
C ILE A 40 0.98 7.86 -5.26
N PRO A 41 1.20 9.08 -4.74
CA PRO A 41 2.41 9.41 -3.98
C PRO A 41 2.67 8.42 -2.85
N LEU A 42 3.96 8.19 -2.60
CA LEU A 42 4.42 7.42 -1.45
C LEU A 42 4.32 8.29 -0.19
N ASP A 43 3.36 8.00 0.68
CA ASP A 43 3.13 8.71 1.93
C ASP A 43 3.65 7.92 3.13
N ASN A 44 4.19 8.61 4.14
CA ASN A 44 4.61 7.95 5.38
C ASN A 44 3.41 7.43 6.18
N VAL A 45 3.34 6.12 6.37
CA VAL A 45 2.28 5.46 7.14
C VAL A 45 2.77 4.86 8.45
N LYS A 46 4.09 4.76 8.62
CA LYS A 46 4.70 4.36 9.87
C LYS A 46 6.06 5.02 10.06
N HIS A 47 6.28 5.51 11.28
CA HIS A 47 7.58 5.95 11.77
C HIS A 47 7.67 5.61 13.25
N LYS A 48 8.72 4.87 13.65
CA LYS A 48 8.95 4.53 15.06
C LYS A 48 10.39 4.11 15.33
N THR A 49 10.74 4.11 16.60
CA THR A 49 11.95 3.48 17.14
C THR A 49 11.61 2.19 17.89
N ILE A 50 12.41 1.13 17.72
CA ILE A 50 12.23 -0.16 18.41
C ILE A 50 13.55 -0.92 18.57
N ASN A 51 13.70 -1.72 19.63
CA ASN A 51 14.72 -2.76 19.68
C ASN A 51 14.24 -3.97 18.87
N GLY A 52 14.83 -4.21 17.70
CA GLY A 52 14.29 -5.19 16.76
C GLY A 52 14.71 -4.93 15.31
N GLY A 53 13.83 -5.27 14.37
CA GLY A 53 14.11 -5.18 12.95
C GLY A 53 12.86 -4.94 12.09
N VAL A 54 13.11 -4.60 10.83
CA VAL A 54 12.12 -4.61 9.75
C VAL A 54 12.48 -5.76 8.81
N TYR A 55 11.55 -6.69 8.61
CA TYR A 55 11.64 -7.73 7.61
C TYR A 55 10.84 -7.30 6.38
N VAL A 56 11.45 -7.43 5.21
CA VAL A 56 10.81 -7.20 3.91
C VAL A 56 11.18 -8.36 3.00
N ASP A 57 10.19 -8.95 2.36
CA ASP A 57 10.38 -10.05 1.40
C ASP A 57 9.18 -10.12 0.45
N GLY A 58 9.38 -10.74 -0.72
CA GLY A 58 8.52 -10.56 -1.87
C GLY A 58 8.29 -11.78 -2.75
N GLY A 59 7.43 -11.56 -3.75
CA GLY A 59 7.06 -12.52 -4.79
C GLY A 59 8.20 -12.93 -5.72
N HIS A 60 7.84 -13.73 -6.71
CA HIS A 60 8.69 -14.32 -7.73
C HIS A 60 8.31 -13.90 -9.17
N GLY A 61 7.67 -12.73 -9.30
CA GLY A 61 7.28 -12.16 -10.59
C GLY A 61 5.90 -12.58 -11.10
N LEU A 62 5.60 -12.10 -12.32
CA LEU A 62 4.28 -12.17 -12.93
C LEU A 62 3.80 -13.61 -13.18
N GLU A 63 2.75 -14.03 -12.48
CA GLU A 63 2.16 -15.36 -12.63
C GLU A 63 0.63 -15.33 -12.60
N TYR A 64 -0.01 -16.42 -13.01
CA TYR A 64 -1.46 -16.61 -12.91
C TYR A 64 -1.90 -16.85 -11.46
N THR A 65 -3.13 -16.46 -11.18
CA THR A 65 -3.84 -16.81 -9.94
C THR A 65 -4.19 -18.32 -9.88
N PRO A 66 -4.18 -18.98 -8.70
CA PRO A 66 -3.85 -18.44 -7.38
C PRO A 66 -2.33 -18.26 -7.20
N TYR A 67 -1.94 -17.10 -6.68
CA TYR A 67 -0.55 -16.79 -6.38
C TYR A 67 -0.26 -17.07 -4.92
N THR A 68 0.78 -17.84 -4.63
CA THR A 68 1.17 -18.20 -3.25
C THR A 68 2.56 -17.69 -2.96
N GLN A 69 2.73 -17.00 -1.84
CA GLN A 69 4.03 -16.56 -1.35
C GLN A 69 4.23 -17.00 0.09
N ALA A 70 5.41 -17.55 0.38
CA ALA A 70 5.83 -17.91 1.72
C ALA A 70 6.85 -16.90 2.24
N PHE A 71 6.82 -16.66 3.54
CA PHE A 71 7.70 -15.72 4.23
C PHE A 71 8.26 -16.37 5.49
N THR A 72 9.47 -15.99 5.89
CA THR A 72 10.08 -16.44 7.15
C THR A 72 10.55 -15.24 7.96
N VAL A 73 9.65 -14.69 8.76
CA VAL A 73 9.94 -13.52 9.59
C VAL A 73 10.89 -13.93 10.73
N PRO A 74 11.92 -13.14 11.07
CA PRO A 74 12.80 -13.44 12.20
C PRO A 74 12.07 -13.61 13.53
N SER A 75 12.78 -14.20 14.51
CA SER A 75 12.26 -14.30 15.87
C SER A 75 12.04 -12.92 16.49
N GLY A 76 10.93 -12.76 17.21
CA GLY A 76 10.56 -11.52 17.86
C GLY A 76 9.05 -11.44 18.04
N THR A 77 8.58 -10.33 18.64
CA THR A 77 7.14 -10.03 18.74
C THR A 77 6.75 -9.10 17.60
N ILE A 78 5.87 -9.53 16.70
CA ILE A 78 5.35 -8.66 15.63
C ILE A 78 4.63 -7.46 16.25
N LYS A 79 4.96 -6.26 15.79
CA LYS A 79 4.34 -4.99 16.22
C LYS A 79 3.57 -4.28 15.11
N TYR A 80 3.86 -4.64 13.88
CA TYR A 80 3.24 -4.11 12.68
C TYR A 80 3.52 -5.07 11.53
N ALA A 81 2.51 -5.37 10.72
CA ALA A 81 2.71 -6.07 9.47
C ALA A 81 1.73 -5.60 8.39
N LYS A 82 2.26 -5.36 7.20
CA LYS A 82 1.50 -5.05 5.99
C LYS A 82 1.80 -6.05 4.91
N LEU A 83 0.75 -6.55 4.27
CA LEU A 83 0.82 -7.36 3.08
C LEU A 83 0.39 -6.51 1.89
N TYR A 84 1.17 -6.53 0.81
CA TYR A 84 0.83 -5.87 -0.43
C TYR A 84 0.73 -6.89 -1.56
N VAL A 85 -0.29 -6.76 -2.41
CA VAL A 85 -0.53 -7.66 -3.54
C VAL A 85 -0.60 -6.86 -4.83
N GLY A 86 0.29 -7.16 -5.77
CA GLY A 86 0.33 -6.54 -7.09
C GLY A 86 -0.50 -7.32 -8.10
N VAL A 87 -1.45 -6.67 -8.77
CA VAL A 87 -2.30 -7.27 -9.81
C VAL A 87 -2.14 -6.49 -11.12
N TRP A 88 -1.99 -7.22 -12.22
CA TRP A 88 -2.12 -6.65 -13.56
C TRP A 88 -3.57 -6.69 -14.04
N GLY A 89 -4.11 -5.51 -14.32
CA GLY A 89 -5.47 -5.31 -14.81
C GLY A 89 -5.64 -5.50 -16.31
N GLY A 90 -4.56 -5.49 -17.09
CA GLY A 90 -4.60 -5.50 -18.55
C GLY A 90 -4.75 -4.08 -19.15
N ASN A 91 -5.63 -3.25 -18.59
CA ASN A 91 -5.75 -1.82 -18.92
C ASN A 91 -6.36 -1.04 -17.75
N ASN A 92 -6.35 0.29 -17.86
CA ASN A 92 -6.81 1.19 -16.81
C ASN A 92 -8.34 1.19 -16.56
N LYS A 93 -9.14 0.48 -17.38
CA LYS A 93 -10.61 0.38 -17.21
C LYS A 93 -11.06 -1.00 -16.76
N SER A 94 -10.17 -2.00 -16.82
CA SER A 94 -10.51 -3.36 -16.46
C SER A 94 -10.86 -3.45 -14.99
N THR A 95 -11.98 -4.11 -14.69
CA THR A 95 -12.47 -4.30 -13.32
C THR A 95 -12.47 -5.77 -12.95
N GLY A 96 -12.31 -6.08 -11.68
CA GLY A 96 -12.36 -7.44 -11.17
C GLY A 96 -12.52 -7.49 -9.67
N THR A 97 -12.16 -8.62 -9.09
CA THR A 97 -12.07 -8.80 -7.63
C THR A 97 -10.75 -9.44 -7.26
N ILE A 98 -10.35 -9.26 -6.01
CA ILE A 98 -9.25 -9.99 -5.39
C ILE A 98 -9.68 -10.54 -4.04
N ASP A 99 -9.45 -11.84 -3.85
CA ASP A 99 -9.61 -12.55 -2.59
C ASP A 99 -8.22 -12.93 -2.08
N THR A 100 -7.87 -12.49 -0.87
CA THR A 100 -6.56 -12.77 -0.27
C THR A 100 -6.72 -13.48 1.06
N THR A 101 -5.88 -14.49 1.28
CA THR A 101 -5.73 -15.15 2.58
C THR A 101 -4.31 -15.00 3.08
N PHE A 102 -4.14 -14.88 4.39
CA PHE A 102 -2.84 -14.83 5.05
C PHE A 102 -2.88 -15.71 6.29
N ASN A 103 -1.95 -16.67 6.40
CA ASN A 103 -1.93 -17.69 7.46
C ASN A 103 -3.27 -18.42 7.66
N GLY A 104 -4.01 -18.63 6.55
CA GLY A 104 -5.33 -19.28 6.56
C GLY A 104 -6.48 -18.36 6.96
N VAL A 105 -6.21 -17.11 7.34
CA VAL A 105 -7.23 -16.08 7.62
C VAL A 105 -7.64 -15.42 6.31
N ASN A 106 -8.95 -15.30 6.07
CA ASN A 106 -9.49 -14.60 4.91
C ASN A 106 -9.52 -13.09 5.19
N LEU A 107 -8.85 -12.30 4.35
CA LEU A 107 -8.70 -10.85 4.51
C LEU A 107 -9.83 -10.04 3.85
N GLY A 108 -10.85 -10.72 3.33
CA GLY A 108 -11.99 -10.14 2.63
C GLY A 108 -11.75 -10.02 1.12
N SER A 109 -12.88 -10.08 0.38
CA SER A 109 -12.90 -9.79 -1.05
C SER A 109 -12.90 -8.29 -1.28
N LYS A 110 -12.04 -7.81 -2.18
CA LYS A 110 -12.00 -6.41 -2.61
C LYS A 110 -12.35 -6.30 -4.08
N SER A 111 -13.11 -5.26 -4.44
CA SER A 111 -13.34 -4.92 -5.84
C SER A 111 -12.16 -4.10 -6.39
N LEU A 112 -11.76 -4.39 -7.62
CA LEU A 112 -10.78 -3.62 -8.39
C LEU A 112 -11.57 -2.90 -9.49
N LEU A 113 -11.62 -1.58 -9.49
CA LEU A 113 -12.57 -0.81 -10.31
C LEU A 113 -11.91 0.08 -11.39
N GLY A 114 -10.64 -0.16 -11.70
CA GLY A 114 -9.88 0.55 -12.72
C GLY A 114 -9.76 2.03 -12.42
N GLU A 115 -9.96 2.87 -13.44
CA GLU A 115 -9.95 4.32 -13.34
C GLU A 115 -11.06 4.89 -12.42
N ASN A 116 -12.00 4.04 -11.98
CA ASN A 116 -13.05 4.39 -11.04
C ASN A 116 -12.83 3.73 -9.66
N ASP A 117 -11.63 3.24 -9.36
CA ASP A 117 -11.32 2.70 -8.03
C ASP A 117 -11.48 3.77 -6.96
N ILE A 118 -12.14 3.40 -5.86
CA ILE A 118 -12.44 4.28 -4.72
C ILE A 118 -11.94 3.68 -3.40
N ASN A 119 -11.34 2.49 -3.46
CA ASN A 119 -10.89 1.80 -2.27
C ASN A 119 -9.58 2.43 -1.80
N THR A 120 -9.57 2.93 -0.57
CA THR A 120 -8.40 3.61 0.01
C THR A 120 -7.22 2.68 0.28
N ASP A 121 -7.43 1.38 0.19
CA ASP A 121 -6.43 0.33 0.35
C ASP A 121 -6.08 -0.38 -0.97
N VAL A 122 -6.44 0.25 -2.10
CA VAL A 122 -6.06 -0.16 -3.46
C VAL A 122 -5.41 1.03 -4.14
N TYR A 123 -4.09 0.95 -4.32
CA TYR A 123 -3.34 1.95 -5.05
C TYR A 123 -3.38 1.62 -6.54
N ALA A 124 -4.37 2.11 -7.26
CA ALA A 124 -4.54 1.86 -8.69
C ALA A 124 -3.82 2.92 -9.53
N SER A 125 -2.97 2.51 -10.47
CA SER A 125 -2.23 3.44 -11.32
C SER A 125 -2.00 2.94 -12.75
N GLY A 126 -1.51 3.84 -13.61
CA GLY A 126 -1.09 3.53 -14.97
C GLY A 126 -2.12 2.76 -15.78
N PHE A 127 -1.68 1.71 -16.48
CA PHE A 127 -2.54 0.87 -17.33
C PHE A 127 -3.21 -0.28 -16.57
N GLY A 128 -3.76 0.02 -15.39
CA GLY A 128 -4.45 -0.97 -14.55
C GLY A 128 -3.50 -1.75 -13.68
N THR A 129 -2.48 -1.11 -13.12
CA THR A 129 -1.64 -1.69 -12.08
C THR A 129 -2.34 -1.48 -10.74
N TYR A 130 -2.68 -2.55 -10.04
CA TYR A 130 -3.25 -2.47 -8.70
C TYR A 130 -2.22 -2.91 -7.67
N TRP A 131 -2.00 -2.08 -6.66
CA TRP A 131 -1.20 -2.42 -5.49
C TRP A 131 -2.10 -2.40 -4.26
N VAL A 132 -2.51 -3.59 -3.82
CA VAL A 132 -3.57 -3.77 -2.81
C VAL A 132 -2.93 -4.00 -1.45
N SER A 133 -3.22 -3.14 -0.48
CA SER A 133 -2.65 -3.23 0.87
C SER A 133 -3.59 -3.93 1.85
N TYR A 134 -3.03 -4.68 2.79
CA TYR A 134 -3.76 -5.32 3.88
C TYR A 134 -2.99 -5.15 5.18
N ASP A 135 -3.68 -4.75 6.25
CA ASP A 135 -3.13 -4.86 7.60
C ASP A 135 -3.24 -6.30 8.07
N VAL A 136 -2.10 -6.94 8.30
CA VAL A 136 -1.99 -8.33 8.76
C VAL A 136 -1.25 -8.41 10.08
N THR A 137 -1.19 -7.30 10.84
CA THR A 137 -0.43 -7.19 12.09
C THR A 137 -0.84 -8.28 13.11
N ASP A 138 -2.14 -8.54 13.23
CA ASP A 138 -2.68 -9.50 14.21
C ASP A 138 -2.59 -10.95 13.74
N ASP A 139 -2.38 -11.18 12.44
CA ASP A 139 -2.33 -12.51 11.82
C ASP A 139 -0.89 -12.97 11.53
N ALA A 140 0.07 -12.02 11.48
CA ALA A 140 1.47 -12.30 11.24
C ALA A 140 2.14 -12.91 12.47
N THR A 141 3.05 -13.84 12.20
CA THR A 141 3.81 -14.55 13.23
C THR A 141 5.30 -14.45 12.97
N SER A 142 6.12 -14.57 14.02
CA SER A 142 7.54 -14.89 13.83
C SER A 142 7.66 -16.29 13.23
N GLY A 143 8.57 -16.49 12.29
CA GLY A 143 8.74 -17.73 11.55
C GLY A 143 7.89 -17.77 10.28
N SER A 144 7.33 -18.94 9.99
CA SER A 144 6.65 -19.20 8.72
C SER A 144 5.33 -18.45 8.60
N ASN A 145 5.16 -17.72 7.52
CA ASN A 145 3.88 -17.12 7.12
C ASN A 145 3.59 -17.48 5.66
N THR A 146 2.33 -17.45 5.25
CA THR A 146 1.94 -17.74 3.87
C THR A 146 0.75 -16.87 3.44
N ALA A 147 0.89 -16.22 2.29
CA ALA A 147 -0.17 -15.50 1.61
C ALA A 147 -0.63 -16.25 0.37
N ILE A 148 -1.94 -16.23 0.10
CA ILE A 148 -2.51 -16.72 -1.16
C ILE A 148 -3.48 -15.66 -1.67
N ALA A 149 -3.28 -15.19 -2.91
CA ALA A 149 -4.17 -14.24 -3.58
C ALA A 149 -4.82 -14.87 -4.81
N THR A 150 -6.11 -14.59 -5.01
CA THR A 150 -6.89 -15.06 -6.16
C THR A 150 -7.69 -13.92 -6.76
N THR A 151 -7.60 -13.72 -8.07
CA THR A 151 -8.45 -12.75 -8.78
C THR A 151 -9.64 -13.41 -9.47
N GLY A 152 -10.72 -12.62 -9.61
CA GLY A 152 -11.91 -12.97 -10.37
C GLY A 152 -12.39 -11.82 -11.26
N GLY A 153 -13.37 -12.11 -12.11
CA GLY A 153 -13.91 -11.18 -13.11
C GLY A 153 -13.21 -11.26 -14.47
N ASP A 154 -13.48 -10.28 -15.33
CA ASP A 154 -12.97 -10.22 -16.71
C ASP A 154 -11.64 -9.44 -16.83
N ILE A 155 -10.98 -9.21 -15.70
CA ILE A 155 -9.64 -8.62 -15.60
C ILE A 155 -8.56 -9.61 -16.08
N ASP A 156 -7.39 -9.13 -16.51
CA ASP A 156 -6.28 -10.06 -16.84
C ASP A 156 -5.90 -10.91 -15.62
N GLY A 157 -5.74 -10.26 -14.47
CA GLY A 157 -5.70 -10.94 -13.17
C GLY A 157 -4.44 -11.77 -12.95
N ARG A 158 -3.35 -11.52 -13.68
CA ARG A 158 -2.03 -12.03 -13.29
C ARG A 158 -1.49 -11.21 -12.12
N MET A 159 -0.80 -11.86 -11.18
CA MET A 159 -0.21 -11.20 -10.02
C MET A 159 1.24 -10.84 -10.32
N TYR A 160 1.64 -9.59 -10.08
CA TYR A 160 3.05 -9.18 -10.12
C TYR A 160 3.86 -9.82 -8.98
N GLY A 161 3.26 -9.91 -7.80
CA GLY A 161 3.90 -10.46 -6.61
C GLY A 161 3.11 -10.16 -5.34
N ILE A 162 3.53 -10.77 -4.24
CA ILE A 162 3.02 -10.48 -2.89
C ILE A 162 4.21 -10.10 -2.01
N VAL A 163 4.12 -8.96 -1.32
CA VAL A 163 5.17 -8.43 -0.43
C VAL A 163 4.68 -8.41 1.00
N LEU A 164 5.51 -8.88 1.93
CA LEU A 164 5.28 -8.73 3.37
C LEU A 164 6.32 -7.76 3.95
N VAL A 165 5.83 -6.71 4.60
CA VAL A 165 6.64 -5.84 5.47
C VAL A 165 6.22 -6.12 6.90
N ALA A 166 7.14 -6.59 7.74
CA ALA A 166 6.88 -6.92 9.14
C ALA A 166 7.91 -6.27 10.07
N VAL A 167 7.45 -5.50 11.05
CA VAL A 167 8.27 -4.94 12.12
C VAL A 167 8.15 -5.84 13.34
N TYR A 168 9.28 -6.32 13.84
CA TYR A 168 9.34 -7.18 15.01
C TYR A 168 10.18 -6.56 16.12
N GLU A 169 9.75 -6.75 17.36
CA GLU A 169 10.47 -6.37 18.57
C GLU A 169 11.26 -7.56 19.11
N ASP A 170 12.54 -7.34 19.37
CA ASP A 170 13.41 -8.26 20.09
C ASP A 170 14.38 -7.43 20.94
N ALA A 171 14.21 -7.50 22.27
CA ALA A 171 15.00 -6.72 23.21
C ALA A 171 16.51 -7.05 23.19
N SER A 172 16.91 -8.16 22.57
CA SER A 172 18.31 -8.52 22.36
C SER A 172 18.94 -7.85 21.13
N GLN A 173 18.13 -7.27 20.24
CA GLN A 173 18.57 -6.60 19.03
C GLN A 173 18.86 -5.11 19.25
N PRO A 174 19.69 -4.51 18.37
CA PRO A 174 19.94 -3.07 18.39
C PRO A 174 18.65 -2.24 18.30
N LEU A 175 18.75 -1.00 18.79
CA LEU A 175 17.72 0.01 18.58
C LEU A 175 17.77 0.45 17.11
N ILE A 176 16.63 0.38 16.41
CA ILE A 176 16.47 0.91 15.06
C ILE A 176 15.41 2.01 15.06
N GLU A 177 15.56 2.96 14.15
CA GLU A 177 14.50 3.88 13.74
C GLU A 177 14.13 3.53 12.30
N TYR A 178 12.84 3.46 12.00
CA TYR A 178 12.36 3.03 10.69
C TYR A 178 11.20 3.88 10.20
N TRP A 179 11.06 3.93 8.88
CA TRP A 179 9.94 4.52 8.17
C TRP A 179 9.36 3.50 7.20
N ILE A 180 8.04 3.56 6.99
CA ILE A 180 7.34 2.81 5.95
C ILE A 180 6.52 3.84 5.18
N ASN A 181 6.86 3.99 3.90
CA ASN A 181 6.10 4.81 2.97
C ASN A 181 5.34 3.88 2.02
N GLU A 182 4.07 4.16 1.75
CA GLU A 182 3.23 3.36 0.85
C GLU A 182 2.50 4.23 -0.16
N GLY A 183 2.20 3.63 -1.32
CA GLY A 183 1.66 4.30 -2.49
C GLY A 183 1.90 3.43 -3.73
N ASN A 184 1.76 4.01 -4.91
CA ASN A 184 2.04 3.35 -6.19
C ASN A 184 2.36 4.40 -7.26
N GLU A 185 3.54 5.02 -7.13
CA GLU A 185 4.06 5.99 -8.08
C GLU A 185 4.25 5.34 -9.46
N ASN A 186 3.87 6.06 -10.53
CA ASN A 186 3.98 5.57 -11.90
C ASN A 186 4.69 6.59 -12.81
N PRO A 187 6.00 6.85 -12.61
CA PRO A 187 6.82 7.46 -13.66
C PRO A 187 6.66 6.70 -14.97
N ASN A 188 6.40 7.40 -16.07
CA ASN A 188 6.02 6.77 -17.32
C ASN A 188 6.35 7.63 -18.55
N ASP A 189 6.40 6.98 -19.72
CA ASP A 189 6.70 7.61 -21.01
C ASP A 189 5.46 8.20 -21.72
N LYS A 190 4.28 8.14 -21.10
CA LYS A 190 3.00 8.59 -21.69
C LYS A 190 2.61 10.00 -21.25
N THR A 191 3.10 10.44 -20.10
CA THR A 191 2.91 11.79 -19.57
C THR A 191 4.27 12.44 -19.29
N PRO A 192 4.32 13.72 -18.90
CA PRO A 192 5.56 14.35 -18.45
C PRO A 192 6.09 13.85 -17.09
N LYS A 193 5.39 12.93 -16.39
CA LYS A 193 5.81 12.38 -15.09
C LYS A 193 6.89 11.33 -15.32
N ASP A 194 8.15 11.74 -15.19
CA ASP A 194 9.33 10.86 -15.38
C ASP A 194 10.08 10.59 -14.06
N THR A 195 9.64 11.20 -12.96
CA THR A 195 10.28 11.05 -11.65
C THR A 195 9.26 11.12 -10.51
N ALA A 196 9.57 10.42 -9.41
CA ALA A 196 8.86 10.51 -8.15
C ALA A 196 9.86 10.77 -7.01
N THR A 197 9.39 11.37 -5.92
CA THR A 197 10.21 11.62 -4.72
C THR A 197 9.33 11.55 -3.50
N THR A 198 9.83 10.89 -2.46
CA THR A 198 9.18 10.83 -1.15
C THR A 198 10.19 11.24 -0.07
N SER A 199 9.69 11.69 1.08
CA SER A 199 10.49 12.03 2.25
C SER A 199 10.26 11.04 3.38
N PHE A 200 11.30 10.81 4.16
CA PHE A 200 11.20 10.15 5.45
C PHE A 200 11.14 11.23 6.52
N ASP A 201 9.94 11.45 7.06
CA ASP A 201 9.68 12.58 7.96
C ASP A 201 10.38 12.39 9.31
N GLY A 202 11.07 13.43 9.78
CA GLY A 202 11.75 13.40 11.08
C GLY A 202 13.12 14.03 11.04
N THR A 203 13.85 13.92 12.15
CA THR A 203 15.25 14.33 12.23
C THR A 203 16.09 13.08 12.47
N ILE A 204 16.91 12.71 11.49
CA ILE A 204 17.82 11.56 11.59
C ILE A 204 19.13 12.04 12.20
N ASP A 205 19.53 11.43 13.32
CA ASP A 205 20.85 11.65 13.91
C ASP A 205 21.90 10.79 13.20
N THR A 206 22.33 11.25 12.02
CA THR A 206 23.28 10.52 11.17
C THR A 206 24.63 10.26 11.84
N ALA A 207 25.00 10.99 12.90
CA ALA A 207 26.23 10.78 13.65
C ALA A 207 26.21 9.48 14.47
N ASN A 208 25.02 8.93 14.75
CA ASN A 208 24.83 7.74 15.59
C ASN A 208 24.21 6.55 14.81
N VAL A 209 24.19 6.62 13.47
CA VAL A 209 23.72 5.53 12.61
C VAL A 209 24.88 4.57 12.33
N GLY A 210 24.77 3.33 12.82
CA GLY A 210 25.76 2.28 12.54
C GLY A 210 25.59 1.61 11.17
N SER A 211 24.35 1.54 10.68
CA SER A 211 23.97 1.00 9.37
C SER A 211 22.61 1.57 8.96
N ALA A 212 22.39 1.74 7.66
CA ALA A 212 21.09 2.12 7.11
C ALA A 212 20.79 1.32 5.84
N THR A 213 19.55 0.87 5.72
CA THR A 213 19.07 0.05 4.61
C THR A 213 17.82 0.68 4.03
N LEU A 214 17.77 0.83 2.71
CA LEU A 214 16.57 1.19 1.96
C LEU A 214 16.01 -0.06 1.28
N TRP A 215 14.73 -0.31 1.47
CA TRP A 215 13.99 -1.33 0.74
C TRP A 215 13.08 -0.69 -0.29
N THR A 216 13.00 -1.29 -1.48
CA THR A 216 12.10 -0.84 -2.56
C THR A 216 11.33 -2.01 -3.12
N SER A 217 10.09 -1.76 -3.57
CA SER A 217 9.36 -2.72 -4.39
C SER A 217 8.97 -2.06 -5.71
N TYR A 218 9.28 -2.73 -6.81
CA TYR A 218 8.87 -2.33 -8.15
C TYR A 218 7.88 -3.34 -8.70
N ILE A 219 6.83 -2.84 -9.33
CA ILE A 219 5.84 -3.64 -10.06
C ILE A 219 5.67 -3.05 -11.44
N ALA A 220 5.32 -3.89 -12.41
CA ALA A 220 5.27 -3.49 -13.82
C ALA A 220 6.63 -3.00 -14.38
N SER A 221 7.75 -3.35 -13.73
CA SER A 221 9.10 -2.94 -14.13
C SER A 221 9.61 -3.70 -15.36
N LYS A 222 10.55 -3.11 -16.12
CA LYS A 222 11.16 -3.80 -17.25
C LYS A 222 12.65 -3.56 -17.35
N VAL A 223 13.37 -4.66 -17.56
CA VAL A 223 14.82 -4.64 -17.79
C VAL A 223 15.16 -3.68 -18.91
N GLY A 224 16.09 -2.76 -18.64
CA GLY A 224 16.60 -1.82 -19.62
C GLY A 224 15.76 -0.55 -19.78
N ASP A 225 14.76 -0.34 -18.93
CA ASP A 225 14.10 0.97 -18.80
C ASP A 225 15.01 1.99 -18.09
N ALA A 226 16.15 1.53 -17.55
CA ALA A 226 17.24 2.34 -17.00
C ALA A 226 16.80 3.21 -15.81
N ASP A 227 15.83 2.71 -15.04
CA ASP A 227 15.33 3.35 -13.82
C ASP A 227 16.47 3.62 -12.85
N THR A 228 16.52 4.84 -12.31
CA THR A 228 17.53 5.22 -11.32
C THR A 228 16.89 5.48 -9.98
N ILE A 229 17.56 5.07 -8.91
CA ILE A 229 17.20 5.46 -7.54
C ILE A 229 18.33 6.26 -6.92
N SER A 230 17.95 7.36 -6.26
CA SER A 230 18.87 8.25 -5.56
C SER A 230 18.30 8.62 -4.20
N MET A 231 19.17 8.87 -3.22
CA MET A 231 18.79 9.33 -1.88
C MET A 231 19.68 10.51 -1.48
N ASN A 232 19.07 11.58 -0.98
CA ASN A 232 19.76 12.82 -0.59
C ASN A 232 20.71 13.38 -1.68
N GLY A 233 20.36 13.18 -2.95
CA GLY A 233 21.16 13.61 -4.11
C GLY A 233 22.30 12.65 -4.50
N ASN A 234 22.48 11.53 -3.79
CA ASN A 234 23.46 10.49 -4.13
C ASN A 234 22.77 9.37 -4.91
N LEU A 235 23.37 8.97 -6.04
CA LEU A 235 22.90 7.85 -6.85
C LEU A 235 23.17 6.52 -6.11
N ILE A 236 22.14 5.71 -5.93
CA ILE A 236 22.22 4.38 -5.32
C ILE A 236 22.38 3.32 -6.40
N ALA A 237 21.49 3.31 -7.39
CA ALA A 237 21.50 2.32 -8.46
C ALA A 237 21.02 2.88 -9.80
N THR A 238 21.54 2.27 -10.86
CA THR A 238 21.06 2.39 -12.24
C THR A 238 20.45 1.06 -12.64
N ASP A 239 19.34 1.08 -13.37
CA ASP A 239 18.53 -0.12 -13.64
C ASP A 239 18.05 -0.75 -12.32
N ALA A 240 17.48 0.09 -11.45
CA ALA A 240 17.00 -0.31 -10.13
C ALA A 240 15.85 -1.32 -10.20
N ALA A 241 15.05 -1.30 -11.27
CA ALA A 241 13.91 -2.18 -11.48
C ALA A 241 14.21 -3.24 -12.55
N ASN A 242 15.17 -4.12 -12.26
CA ASN A 242 15.79 -5.04 -13.23
C ASN A 242 15.17 -6.44 -13.29
N GLN A 243 13.98 -6.65 -12.73
CA GLN A 243 13.30 -7.95 -12.68
C GLN A 243 14.13 -9.06 -11.99
N GLY A 244 14.95 -8.70 -11.01
CA GLY A 244 15.78 -9.58 -10.20
C GLY A 244 14.97 -10.55 -9.34
N ALA A 245 13.78 -10.15 -8.86
CA ALA A 245 12.86 -11.03 -8.14
C ALA A 245 11.96 -11.83 -9.09
N GLY A 246 11.65 -11.29 -10.28
CA GLY A 246 10.96 -11.99 -11.34
C GLY A 246 10.38 -11.07 -12.40
N THR A 247 9.72 -11.64 -13.39
CA THR A 247 9.19 -10.87 -14.52
C THR A 247 8.24 -9.77 -14.05
N TYR A 248 8.55 -8.51 -14.38
CA TYR A 248 7.84 -7.30 -13.96
C TYR A 248 7.76 -7.03 -12.44
N PHE A 249 8.69 -7.57 -11.67
CA PHE A 249 8.63 -7.47 -10.21
C PHE A 249 10.02 -7.47 -9.57
N ASP A 250 10.20 -6.56 -8.62
CA ASP A 250 11.39 -6.47 -7.79
C ASP A 250 11.04 -6.17 -6.34
N VAL A 251 11.82 -6.74 -5.42
CA VAL A 251 11.95 -6.30 -4.03
C VAL A 251 13.44 -6.27 -3.73
N ASP A 252 13.98 -5.06 -3.64
CA ASP A 252 15.41 -4.84 -3.53
C ASP A 252 15.79 -4.22 -2.20
N GLU A 253 17.02 -4.54 -1.78
CA GLU A 253 17.67 -4.02 -0.60
C GLU A 253 18.90 -3.21 -1.01
N TRP A 254 19.02 -1.99 -0.49
CA TRP A 254 20.13 -1.08 -0.77
C TRP A 254 20.80 -0.64 0.52
N ASP A 255 22.12 -0.81 0.60
CA ASP A 255 22.93 -0.23 1.67
C ASP A 255 23.07 1.29 1.43
N VAL A 256 22.52 2.07 2.35
CA VAL A 256 22.53 3.54 2.33
C VAL A 256 23.23 4.11 3.56
N THR A 257 24.07 3.31 4.24
CA THR A 257 24.78 3.69 5.47
C THR A 257 25.64 4.95 5.31
N SER A 258 26.14 5.22 4.10
CA SER A 258 27.06 6.32 3.81
C SER A 258 26.42 7.58 3.21
N ILE A 259 25.09 7.60 3.08
CA ILE A 259 24.29 8.69 2.47
C ILE A 259 23.75 9.63 3.55
#